data_AF-A0A7X2LT89-F1
#
_entry.id   AF-A0A7X2LT89-F1
#
_cell.length_a   1.000
_cell.length_b   1.000
_cell.length_c   1.000
_cell.angle_alpha   90.00
_cell.angle_beta   90.00
_cell.angle_gamma   90.00
#
_symmetry.space_group_name_H-M   'P 1'
#
loop_
_entity.id
_entity.type
_entity.pdbx_description
1 polymer ?
#
loop_
_entity_poly.entity_id
_entity_poly.type
_entity_poly.pdbx_seq_one_letter_code
_entity_poly.pdbx_strand_id
1 'polypeptide(L)'
;MKTISYTLLLSISLASNIAHAGHKEDCDRPEYAQQYATGFNGELNGALDKFKDQDKRYRTKLDGIKAALIKAGAWTDAEASVFMVKASMTDDDAKALEAERKKAASEFKVQLLSLDGIPMIAGGNKAAELRATCLLGPSAISKADVLYVAAERAWRLLESKVAAEAQVKNVSLP
;
A
#
# COMPACT_ATOMS: atom_id res chain seq x y z
N MET A 1 -19.73 3.00 57.58
CA MET A 1 -18.30 3.15 57.93
C MET A 1 -17.53 1.98 57.37
N LYS A 2 -16.38 2.26 56.73
CA LYS A 2 -15.30 1.36 56.30
C LYS A 2 -15.62 0.43 55.12
N THR A 3 -14.81 0.23 54.07
CA THR A 3 -13.60 0.86 53.51
C THR A 3 -13.51 0.23 52.11
N ILE A 4 -13.55 0.99 51.01
CA ILE A 4 -13.31 0.42 49.67
C ILE A 4 -11.92 0.86 49.23
N SER A 5 -11.01 -0.11 49.24
CA SER A 5 -9.61 0.02 48.84
C SER A 5 -9.47 0.36 47.36
N TYR A 6 -8.81 1.49 47.09
CA TYR A 6 -8.28 1.83 45.78
C TYR A 6 -7.16 0.84 45.42
N THR A 7 -7.44 -0.09 44.50
CA THR A 7 -6.40 -0.93 43.92
C THR A 7 -6.00 -0.34 42.57
N LEU A 8 -4.82 0.26 42.59
CA LEU A 8 -4.04 0.78 41.49
C LEU A 8 -3.67 -0.38 40.53
N LEU A 9 -4.25 -0.42 39.34
CA LEU A 9 -3.76 -1.25 38.22
C LEU A 9 -3.03 -0.35 37.23
N LEU A 10 -1.81 0.02 37.60
CA LEU A 10 -0.78 0.53 36.71
C LEU A 10 0.04 -0.67 36.27
N SER A 11 -0.22 -1.22 35.08
CA SER A 11 0.61 -2.29 34.53
C SER A 11 0.59 -2.32 32.99
N ILE A 12 1.64 -1.71 32.44
CA ILE A 12 2.46 -2.21 31.34
C ILE A 12 1.76 -2.42 29.98
N SER A 13 2.01 -1.47 29.09
CA SER A 13 2.04 -1.72 27.64
C SER A 13 3.31 -1.09 27.02
N LEU A 14 4.47 -1.57 27.47
CA LEU A 14 5.72 -1.52 26.68
C LEU A 14 5.94 -2.90 26.05
N ALA A 15 5.28 -3.19 24.93
CA ALA A 15 5.47 -4.46 24.22
C ALA A 15 5.46 -4.33 22.70
N SER A 16 5.94 -3.21 22.15
CA SER A 16 6.03 -3.03 20.68
C SER A 16 7.46 -2.93 20.14
N ASN A 17 8.50 -2.99 20.97
CA ASN A 17 9.89 -2.74 20.53
C ASN A 17 10.78 -3.99 20.47
N ILE A 18 10.34 -5.16 20.93
CA ILE A 18 11.21 -6.36 21.01
C ILE A 18 11.31 -7.10 19.66
N ALA A 19 10.32 -6.98 18.78
CA ALA A 19 10.32 -7.67 17.49
C ALA A 19 11.43 -7.20 16.52
N HIS A 20 11.91 -5.96 16.66
CA HIS A 20 12.96 -5.40 15.79
C HIS A 20 14.38 -5.78 16.21
N ALA A 21 14.59 -6.15 17.48
CA ALA A 21 15.90 -6.54 17.99
C ALA A 21 16.29 -7.96 17.53
N GLY A 22 15.35 -8.91 17.61
CA GLY A 22 15.59 -10.30 17.20
C GLY A 22 15.89 -10.46 15.71
N HIS A 23 15.21 -9.70 14.84
CA HIS A 23 15.45 -9.75 13.40
C HIS A 23 16.87 -9.32 13.00
N LYS A 24 17.45 -8.36 13.73
CA LYS A 24 18.82 -7.92 13.48
C LYS A 24 19.83 -9.01 13.83
N GLU A 25 19.65 -9.65 14.99
CA GLU A 25 20.48 -10.77 15.45
C GLU A 25 20.36 -11.99 14.51
N ASP A 26 19.18 -12.19 13.92
CA ASP A 26 18.95 -13.23 12.92
C ASP A 26 19.70 -12.95 11.61
N CYS A 27 19.67 -11.71 11.11
CA CYS A 27 20.39 -11.32 9.90
C CYS A 27 21.92 -11.30 10.04
N ASP A 28 22.45 -11.32 11.27
CA ASP A 28 23.89 -11.50 11.51
C ASP A 28 24.34 -12.95 11.26
N ARG A 29 23.41 -13.92 11.22
CA ARG A 29 23.69 -15.32 10.88
C ARG A 29 23.73 -15.50 9.35
N PRO A 30 24.85 -15.94 8.75
CA PRO A 30 24.99 -16.01 7.29
C PRO A 30 23.95 -16.89 6.60
N GLU A 31 23.62 -18.04 7.18
CA GLU A 31 22.62 -18.96 6.62
C GLU A 31 21.22 -18.34 6.58
N TYR A 32 20.82 -17.64 7.64
CA TYR A 32 19.54 -16.97 7.71
C TYR A 32 19.46 -15.80 6.71
N ALA A 33 20.50 -14.95 6.66
CA ALA A 33 20.57 -13.85 5.69
C ALA A 33 20.52 -14.34 4.24
N GLN A 34 21.21 -15.46 3.94
CA GLN A 34 21.17 -16.09 2.62
C GLN A 34 19.78 -16.62 2.28
N GLN A 35 19.13 -17.33 3.21
CA GLN A 35 17.78 -17.85 3.02
C GLN A 35 16.78 -16.72 2.77
N TYR A 36 16.82 -15.66 3.59
CA TYR A 36 15.97 -14.49 3.41
C TYR A 36 16.19 -13.83 2.05
N ALA A 37 17.44 -13.50 1.70
CA ALA A 37 17.74 -12.80 0.45
C ALA A 37 17.37 -13.62 -0.79
N THR A 38 17.43 -14.96 -0.71
CA THR A 38 17.00 -15.86 -1.79
C THR A 38 15.49 -15.76 -2.04
N GLY A 39 14.68 -15.69 -0.98
CA GLY A 39 13.22 -15.56 -1.08
C GLY A 39 12.74 -14.13 -1.36
N PHE A 40 13.51 -13.13 -0.93
CA PHE A 40 13.11 -11.72 -0.94
C PHE A 40 12.70 -11.20 -2.33
N ASN A 41 13.45 -11.51 -3.39
CA ASN A 41 13.10 -11.07 -4.73
C ASN A 41 11.73 -11.62 -5.20
N GLY A 42 11.42 -12.86 -4.82
CA GLY A 42 10.12 -13.46 -5.11
C GLY A 42 8.99 -12.76 -4.35
N GLU A 43 9.21 -12.47 -3.06
CA GLU A 43 8.26 -11.74 -2.22
C GLU A 43 8.00 -10.32 -2.74
N LEU A 44 9.06 -9.59 -3.09
CA LEU A 44 8.96 -8.24 -3.64
C LEU A 44 8.26 -8.23 -4.99
N ASN A 45 8.61 -9.15 -5.90
CA ASN A 45 7.92 -9.27 -7.18
C ASN A 45 6.44 -9.62 -7.00
N GLY A 46 6.12 -10.51 -6.06
CA GLY A 46 4.73 -10.82 -5.71
C GLY A 46 3.97 -9.59 -5.20
N ALA A 47 4.61 -8.74 -4.38
CA ALA A 47 4.01 -7.48 -3.96
C ALA A 47 3.77 -6.51 -5.14
N LEU A 48 4.74 -6.41 -6.06
CA LEU A 48 4.62 -5.61 -7.28
C LEU A 48 3.51 -6.10 -8.22
N ASP A 49 3.36 -7.42 -8.36
CA ASP A 49 2.30 -8.00 -9.18
C ASP A 49 0.91 -7.79 -8.58
N LYS A 50 0.77 -7.84 -7.24
CA LYS A 50 -0.48 -7.45 -6.56
C LYS A 50 -0.92 -6.03 -6.94
N PHE A 51 0.00 -5.08 -7.08
CA PHE A 51 -0.33 -3.72 -7.53
C PHE A 51 -0.84 -3.70 -8.97
N LYS A 52 -0.16 -4.40 -9.89
CA LYS A 52 -0.59 -4.48 -11.29
C LYS A 52 -1.99 -5.08 -11.39
N ASP A 53 -2.25 -6.14 -10.64
CA ASP A 53 -3.56 -6.79 -10.61
C ASP A 53 -4.63 -5.87 -10.01
N GLN A 54 -4.31 -5.14 -8.95
CA GLN A 54 -5.22 -4.17 -8.35
C GLN A 54 -5.58 -3.05 -9.32
N ASP A 55 -4.58 -2.41 -9.95
CA ASP A 55 -4.79 -1.35 -10.94
C ASP A 55 -5.62 -1.85 -12.13
N LYS A 56 -5.28 -3.03 -12.67
CA LYS A 56 -6.03 -3.66 -13.76
C LYS A 56 -7.49 -3.90 -13.38
N ARG A 57 -7.76 -4.49 -12.21
CA ARG A 57 -9.13 -4.77 -11.75
C ARG A 57 -9.97 -3.50 -11.65
N TYR A 58 -9.45 -2.46 -10.99
CA TYR A 58 -10.22 -1.21 -10.83
C TYR A 58 -10.39 -0.46 -12.15
N ARG A 59 -9.37 -0.41 -13.01
CA ARG A 59 -9.50 0.18 -14.36
C ARG A 59 -10.57 -0.53 -15.18
N THR A 60 -10.51 -1.86 -15.29
CA THR A 60 -11.52 -2.62 -16.02
C THR A 60 -12.93 -2.37 -15.50
N LYS A 61 -13.10 -2.32 -14.17
CA LYS A 61 -14.41 -2.06 -13.55
C LYS A 61 -14.91 -0.64 -13.86
N LEU A 62 -14.06 0.38 -13.66
CA LEU A 62 -14.41 1.77 -13.91
C LEU A 62 -14.67 2.04 -15.39
N ASP A 63 -13.90 1.44 -16.29
CA ASP A 63 -14.11 1.52 -17.74
C ASP A 63 -15.44 0.86 -18.15
N GLY A 64 -15.80 -0.26 -17.51
CA GLY A 64 -17.10 -0.90 -17.70
C GLY A 64 -18.27 0.00 -17.28
N ILE A 65 -18.17 0.63 -16.12
CA ILE A 65 -19.19 1.59 -15.64
C ILE A 65 -19.27 2.81 -16.56
N LYS A 66 -18.11 3.38 -16.94
CA LYS A 66 -18.02 4.50 -17.89
C LYS A 66 -18.71 4.14 -19.21
N ALA A 67 -18.42 2.98 -19.76
CA ALA A 67 -19.02 2.52 -21.01
C ALA A 67 -20.54 2.37 -20.90
N ALA A 68 -21.05 1.87 -19.77
CA ALA A 68 -22.49 1.77 -19.52
C ALA A 68 -23.17 3.16 -19.48
N LEU A 69 -22.56 4.12 -18.78
CA LEU A 69 -23.03 5.51 -18.72
C LEU A 69 -23.06 6.18 -20.10
N ILE A 70 -22.03 5.97 -20.92
CA ILE A 70 -21.98 6.52 -22.29
C ILE A 70 -23.02 5.85 -23.18
N LYS A 71 -23.13 4.52 -23.13
CA LYS A 71 -24.11 3.75 -23.92
C LYS A 71 -25.55 4.16 -23.60
N ALA A 72 -25.84 4.50 -22.35
CA ALA A 72 -27.13 5.00 -21.92
C ALA A 72 -27.39 6.47 -22.33
N GLY A 73 -26.44 7.14 -22.99
CA GLY A 73 -26.52 8.55 -23.35
C GLY A 73 -26.40 9.50 -22.15
N ALA A 74 -25.98 8.98 -20.98
CA ALA A 74 -25.93 9.74 -19.74
C ALA A 74 -24.65 10.57 -19.59
N TRP A 75 -23.59 10.19 -20.33
CA TRP A 75 -22.34 10.92 -20.51
C TRP A 75 -21.87 10.86 -21.97
N THR A 76 -21.16 11.90 -22.39
CA THR A 76 -20.19 11.87 -23.49
C THR A 76 -18.81 11.42 -22.98
N ASP A 77 -17.92 11.01 -23.88
CA ASP A 77 -16.52 10.68 -23.52
C ASP A 77 -15.79 11.84 -22.82
N ALA A 78 -16.08 13.07 -23.21
CA ALA A 78 -15.50 14.27 -22.61
C ALA A 78 -16.00 14.46 -21.17
N GLU A 79 -17.30 14.35 -20.93
CA GLU A 79 -17.90 14.45 -19.60
C GLU A 79 -17.39 13.35 -18.67
N ALA A 80 -17.30 12.12 -19.17
CA ALA A 80 -16.74 11.00 -18.41
C ALA A 80 -15.30 11.28 -17.99
N SER A 81 -14.46 11.76 -18.92
CA SER A 81 -13.05 12.06 -18.62
C SER A 81 -12.91 13.18 -17.58
N VAL A 82 -13.71 14.24 -17.71
CA VAL A 82 -13.75 15.34 -16.73
C VAL A 82 -14.23 14.85 -15.37
N PHE A 83 -15.28 14.02 -15.32
CA PHE A 83 -15.79 13.47 -14.07
C PHE A 83 -14.74 12.62 -13.36
N MET A 84 -14.09 11.68 -14.07
CA MET A 84 -13.09 10.79 -13.49
C MET A 84 -11.92 11.55 -12.86
N VAL A 85 -11.46 12.63 -13.50
CA VAL A 85 -10.42 13.51 -12.94
C VAL A 85 -10.93 14.28 -11.73
N LYS A 86 -12.14 14.83 -11.79
CA LYS A 86 -12.71 15.57 -10.65
C LYS A 86 -12.95 14.67 -9.45
N ALA A 87 -13.64 13.55 -9.63
CA ALA A 87 -14.00 12.60 -8.59
C ALA A 87 -12.78 12.00 -7.85
N SER A 88 -11.61 11.99 -8.49
CA SER A 88 -10.35 11.51 -7.90
C SER A 88 -9.52 12.61 -7.22
N MET A 89 -9.88 13.90 -7.35
CA MET A 89 -8.99 15.00 -6.92
C MET A 89 -9.66 16.23 -6.29
N THR A 90 -10.98 16.44 -6.44
CA THR A 90 -11.58 17.76 -6.14
C THR A 90 -12.25 17.88 -4.78
N ASP A 91 -12.85 16.84 -4.24
CA ASP A 91 -13.40 16.84 -2.88
C ASP A 91 -12.36 16.46 -1.83
N ASP A 92 -12.66 16.79 -0.57
CA ASP A 92 -11.70 16.71 0.53
C ASP A 92 -11.33 15.26 0.87
N ASP A 93 -12.26 14.31 0.75
CA ASP A 93 -11.99 12.88 0.92
C ASP A 93 -11.03 12.36 -0.16
N ALA A 94 -11.24 12.74 -1.42
CA ALA A 94 -10.34 12.37 -2.51
C ALA A 94 -8.94 12.96 -2.33
N LYS A 95 -8.84 14.23 -1.91
CA LYS A 95 -7.56 14.87 -1.62
C LYS A 95 -6.83 14.19 -0.46
N ALA A 96 -7.55 13.84 0.60
CA ALA A 96 -6.98 13.16 1.76
C ALA A 96 -6.42 11.78 1.37
N LEU A 97 -7.22 10.96 0.67
CA LEU A 97 -6.77 9.64 0.21
C LEU A 97 -5.62 9.73 -0.80
N GLU A 98 -5.63 10.72 -1.69
CA GLU A 98 -4.54 10.94 -2.63
C GLU A 98 -3.26 11.39 -1.92
N ALA A 99 -3.36 12.22 -0.87
CA ALA A 99 -2.23 12.60 -0.05
C ALA A 99 -1.65 11.39 0.72
N GLU A 100 -2.51 10.55 1.30
CA GLU A 100 -2.10 9.28 1.93
C GLU A 100 -1.38 8.37 0.93
N ARG A 101 -1.96 8.17 -0.25
CA ARG A 101 -1.39 7.34 -1.32
C ARG A 101 -0.04 7.88 -1.77
N LYS A 102 0.09 9.20 -1.99
CA LYS A 102 1.37 9.83 -2.37
C LYS A 102 2.43 9.67 -1.30
N LYS A 103 2.06 9.85 -0.02
CA LYS A 103 2.97 9.64 1.10
C LYS A 103 3.45 8.19 1.15
N ALA A 104 2.54 7.22 1.11
CA ALA A 104 2.88 5.81 1.08
C ALA A 104 3.76 5.44 -0.13
N ALA A 105 3.49 6.01 -1.30
CA ALA A 105 4.28 5.79 -2.51
C ALA A 105 5.70 6.33 -2.36
N SER A 106 5.85 7.52 -1.78
CA SER A 106 7.16 8.11 -1.48
C SER A 106 7.95 7.25 -0.49
N GLU A 107 7.31 6.82 0.61
CA GLU A 107 7.94 5.96 1.62
C GLU A 107 8.38 4.61 1.04
N PHE A 108 7.55 3.97 0.22
CA PHE A 108 7.92 2.74 -0.48
C PHE A 108 9.07 2.96 -1.46
N LYS A 109 9.03 4.04 -2.24
CA LYS A 109 10.12 4.41 -3.16
C LYS A 109 11.45 4.59 -2.44
N VAL A 110 11.45 5.23 -1.26
CA VAL A 110 12.67 5.38 -0.45
C VAL A 110 13.23 4.01 -0.04
N GLN A 111 12.38 3.06 0.34
CA GLN A 111 12.83 1.70 0.67
C GLN A 111 13.40 0.97 -0.54
N LEU A 112 12.76 1.07 -1.71
CA LEU A 112 13.27 0.48 -2.94
C LEU A 112 14.65 1.05 -3.31
N LEU A 113 14.81 2.38 -3.27
CA LEU A 113 16.10 3.01 -3.55
C LEU A 113 17.19 2.58 -2.54
N SER A 114 16.81 2.35 -1.29
CA SER A 114 17.74 1.85 -0.27
C SER A 114 18.20 0.43 -0.58
N LEU A 115 17.29 -0.43 -1.07
CA LEU A 115 17.62 -1.78 -1.51
C LEU A 115 18.48 -1.80 -2.79
N ASP A 116 18.13 -0.96 -3.78
CA ASP A 116 18.87 -0.84 -5.03
C ASP A 116 20.31 -0.31 -4.80
N GLY A 117 20.53 0.45 -3.74
CA GLY A 117 21.84 0.95 -3.33
C GLY A 117 22.75 -0.08 -2.65
N ILE A 118 22.21 -1.23 -2.22
CA ILE A 118 22.97 -2.24 -1.46
C ILE A 118 24.24 -2.71 -2.21
N PRO A 119 24.20 -3.10 -3.49
CA PRO A 119 25.40 -3.59 -4.18
C PRO A 119 26.54 -2.57 -4.19
N MET A 120 26.21 -1.28 -4.34
CA MET A 120 27.20 -0.19 -4.32
C MET A 120 27.82 -0.03 -2.93
N ILE A 121 26.99 -0.02 -1.88
CA ILE A 121 27.46 0.19 -0.49
C ILE A 121 28.25 -1.02 0.01
N ALA A 122 27.87 -2.23 -0.41
CA ALA A 122 28.55 -3.47 -0.03
C ALA A 122 29.91 -3.65 -0.71
N GLY A 123 30.21 -2.89 -1.77
CA GLY A 123 31.52 -2.88 -2.42
C GLY A 123 31.97 -4.25 -2.93
N GLY A 124 31.03 -5.09 -3.40
CA GLY A 124 31.30 -6.46 -3.85
C GLY A 124 31.40 -7.50 -2.73
N ASN A 125 31.21 -7.13 -1.46
CA ASN A 125 31.13 -8.09 -0.36
C ASN A 125 29.75 -8.75 -0.32
N LYS A 126 29.67 -10.00 -0.82
CA LYS A 126 28.40 -10.72 -0.90
C LYS A 126 27.72 -10.96 0.45
N ALA A 127 28.49 -11.24 1.50
CA ALA A 127 27.92 -11.42 2.83
C ALA A 127 27.29 -10.13 3.36
N ALA A 128 27.92 -8.98 3.07
CA ALA A 128 27.37 -7.67 3.42
C ALA A 128 26.09 -7.35 2.62
N GLU A 129 26.03 -7.71 1.33
CA GLU A 129 24.80 -7.57 0.54
C GLU A 129 23.65 -8.37 1.11
N LEU A 130 23.85 -9.67 1.37
CA LEU A 130 22.81 -10.57 1.87
C LEU A 130 22.27 -10.10 3.22
N ARG A 131 23.17 -9.68 4.12
CA ARG A 131 22.80 -9.11 5.42
C ARG A 131 22.03 -7.82 5.27
N ALA A 132 22.46 -6.90 4.40
CA ALA A 132 21.75 -5.64 4.17
C ALA A 132 20.35 -5.87 3.59
N THR A 133 20.21 -6.80 2.64
CA THR A 133 18.91 -7.21 2.11
C THR A 133 18.03 -7.81 3.21
N CYS A 134 18.58 -8.65 4.07
CA CYS A 134 17.87 -9.22 5.22
C CYS A 134 17.36 -8.13 6.19
N LEU A 135 18.17 -7.11 6.48
CA LEU A 135 17.79 -6.04 7.40
C LEU A 135 16.74 -5.08 6.81
N LEU A 136 16.83 -4.78 5.52
CA LEU A 136 16.00 -3.75 4.89
C LEU A 136 14.75 -4.30 4.19
N GLY A 137 14.81 -5.56 3.72
CA GLY A 137 13.75 -6.22 2.96
C GLY A 137 12.37 -6.16 3.63
N PRO A 138 12.23 -6.49 4.93
CA PRO A 138 10.91 -6.49 5.58
C PRO A 138 10.27 -5.09 5.61
N SER A 139 11.09 -4.04 5.74
CA SER A 139 10.59 -2.66 5.71
C SER A 139 10.03 -2.32 4.32
N ALA A 140 10.71 -2.74 3.25
CA ALA A 140 10.22 -2.54 1.90
C ALA A 140 8.89 -3.25 1.64
N ILE A 141 8.75 -4.52 2.07
CA ILE A 141 7.49 -5.27 1.95
C ILE A 141 6.38 -4.60 2.76
N SER A 142 6.65 -4.23 4.01
CA SER A 142 5.67 -3.52 4.85
C SER A 142 5.21 -2.20 4.21
N LYS A 143 6.11 -1.43 3.60
CA LYS A 143 5.75 -0.21 2.88
C LYS A 143 5.00 -0.47 1.59
N ALA A 144 5.26 -1.58 0.90
CA ALA A 144 4.45 -2.03 -0.22
C ALA A 144 3.00 -2.29 0.23
N ASP A 145 2.79 -3.00 1.34
CA ASP A 145 1.44 -3.28 1.84
C ASP A 145 0.69 -1.99 2.24
N VAL A 146 1.37 -1.05 2.89
CA VAL A 146 0.78 0.26 3.23
C VAL A 146 0.34 1.01 1.97
N LEU A 147 1.18 1.02 0.93
CA LEU A 147 0.82 1.63 -0.35
C LEU A 147 -0.34 0.89 -1.03
N TYR A 148 -0.38 -0.44 -0.98
CA TYR A 148 -1.46 -1.25 -1.54
C TYR A 148 -2.82 -0.88 -0.94
N VAL A 149 -2.88 -0.76 0.38
CA VAL A 149 -4.10 -0.37 1.10
C VAL A 149 -4.49 1.07 0.78
N ALA A 150 -3.53 2.00 0.75
CA ALA A 150 -3.80 3.40 0.42
C ALA A 150 -4.33 3.56 -1.02
N ALA A 151 -3.75 2.84 -1.97
CA ALA A 151 -4.23 2.80 -3.36
C ALA A 151 -5.63 2.18 -3.44
N GLU A 152 -5.91 1.12 -2.70
CA GLU A 152 -7.24 0.50 -2.68
C GLU A 152 -8.33 1.47 -2.24
N ARG A 153 -8.08 2.24 -1.19
CA ARG A 153 -9.04 3.21 -0.67
C ARG A 153 -9.36 4.29 -1.70
N ALA A 154 -8.34 4.84 -2.37
CA ALA A 154 -8.53 5.82 -3.44
C ALA A 154 -9.35 5.25 -4.60
N TRP A 155 -9.06 4.01 -5.01
CA TRP A 155 -9.82 3.33 -6.05
C TRP A 155 -11.28 3.09 -5.68
N ARG A 156 -11.55 2.59 -4.47
CA ARG A 156 -12.92 2.35 -3.99
C ARG A 156 -13.73 3.64 -3.88
N LEU A 157 -13.10 4.74 -3.46
CA LEU A 157 -13.78 6.03 -3.43
C LEU A 157 -14.20 6.45 -4.84
N LEU A 158 -13.29 6.37 -5.82
CA LEU A 158 -13.62 6.70 -7.21
C LEU A 158 -14.74 5.79 -7.74
N GLU A 159 -14.65 4.49 -7.50
CA GLU A 159 -15.69 3.52 -7.87
C GLU A 159 -17.05 3.91 -7.28
N SER A 160 -17.11 4.22 -5.98
CA SER A 160 -18.36 4.60 -5.31
C SER A 160 -18.99 5.87 -5.91
N LYS A 161 -18.17 6.85 -6.29
CA LYS A 161 -18.64 8.11 -6.88
C LYS A 161 -19.20 7.90 -8.28
N VAL A 162 -18.51 7.11 -9.10
CA VAL A 162 -18.99 6.77 -10.44
C VAL A 162 -20.26 5.93 -10.35
N ALA A 163 -20.34 4.99 -9.41
CA ALA A 163 -21.54 4.20 -9.18
C ALA A 163 -22.72 5.06 -8.71
N ALA A 164 -22.49 6.04 -7.83
CA ALA A 164 -23.52 6.99 -7.40
C ALA A 164 -24.05 7.83 -8.57
N GLU A 165 -23.18 8.28 -9.49
CA GLU A 165 -23.64 8.97 -10.70
C GLU A 165 -24.49 8.09 -11.61
N ALA A 166 -24.14 6.82 -11.77
CA ALA A 166 -24.97 5.89 -12.52
C ALA A 166 -26.35 5.71 -11.88
N GLN A 167 -26.44 5.64 -10.55
CA GLN A 167 -27.72 5.60 -9.84
C GLN A 167 -28.53 6.88 -10.07
N VAL A 168 -27.93 8.06 -9.92
CA VAL A 168 -28.59 9.36 -10.16
C VAL A 168 -29.11 9.46 -11.61
N LYS A 169 -28.38 8.88 -12.56
CA LYS A 169 -28.73 8.86 -13.99
C LYS A 169 -29.62 7.68 -14.40
N ASN A 170 -30.07 6.86 -13.44
CA ASN A 170 -30.88 5.65 -13.68
C ASN A 170 -30.25 4.66 -14.67
N VAL A 171 -28.92 4.53 -14.66
CA VAL A 171 -28.17 3.59 -15.49
C VAL A 171 -27.87 2.33 -14.68
N SER A 172 -28.28 1.17 -15.21
CA SER A 172 -27.94 -0.13 -14.64
C SER A 172 -26.46 -0.45 -14.87
N LEU A 173 -25.76 -0.80 -13.79
CA LEU A 173 -24.34 -1.16 -13.83
C LEU A 173 -24.15 -2.66 -14.13
N PRO A 174 -23.07 -3.03 -14.85
CA PRO A 174 -22.69 -4.42 -15.07
C PRO A 174 -22.16 -5.12 -13.81
#